data_AF-A0A1U7YLB4-F1
#
_entry.id   AF-A0A1U7YLB4-F1
#
_cell.length_a   1.000
_cell.length_b   1.000
_cell.length_c   1.000
_cell.angle_alpha   90.00
_cell.angle_beta   90.00
_cell.angle_gamma   90.00
#
_symmetry.space_group_name_H-M   'P 1'
#
loop_
_entity.id
_entity.type
_entity.pdbx_description
1 polymer ?
#
loop_
_entity_poly.entity_id
_entity_poly.type
_entity_poly.pdbx_seq_one_letter_code
_entity_poly.pdbx_strand_id
1 'polypeptide(L)'
;MKVDKSNSSFLSPFLCLTIILLALNPVVSIRFPDRIPEVPKDPSNQPLQTAVFALGCFWRSEAAFGCLNGVVRTSVGYAGGSKPNPEYRSLGDHAECVQVEYDPEVIGFRQLLEVFWSNHDSRQVFGQGPDVGNQYRSIIFTSGTEESRLAAVSKEREQSKSKSSIVTTQIQQLEAFHPAEPEHQKFELKRNPFPFHRPNIM
;
A
#
# COMPACT_ATOMS: atom_id res chain seq x y z
N MET A 1 1.90 -6.32 -85.64
CA MET A 1 2.76 -7.44 -85.19
C MET A 1 1.95 -8.18 -84.13
N LYS A 2 1.13 -9.19 -84.50
CA LYS A 2 1.42 -10.65 -84.38
C LYS A 2 1.74 -11.00 -82.90
N VAL A 3 1.03 -11.85 -82.15
CA VAL A 3 0.46 -13.18 -82.46
C VAL A 3 -0.58 -13.57 -81.37
N ASP A 4 -1.59 -14.33 -81.79
CA ASP A 4 -2.63 -15.04 -81.03
C ASP A 4 -2.16 -16.04 -79.95
N LYS A 5 -3.07 -16.41 -79.03
CA LYS A 5 -3.47 -17.81 -78.72
C LYS A 5 -4.53 -17.82 -77.60
N SER A 6 -5.76 -18.28 -77.90
CA SER A 6 -6.27 -19.66 -77.72
C SER A 6 -6.76 -19.92 -76.28
N ASN A 7 -8.06 -19.88 -76.02
CA ASN A 7 -9.03 -21.00 -76.08
C ASN A 7 -8.73 -22.19 -75.15
N SER A 8 -9.64 -22.41 -74.18
CA SER A 8 -10.34 -23.67 -73.87
C SER A 8 -10.91 -23.57 -72.43
N SER A 9 -12.20 -23.31 -72.19
CA SER A 9 -13.37 -24.20 -72.33
C SER A 9 -13.30 -25.48 -71.47
N PHE A 10 -14.41 -25.75 -70.78
CA PHE A 10 -14.87 -27.02 -70.21
C PHE A 10 -14.27 -27.48 -68.87
N LEU A 11 -15.07 -27.40 -67.79
CA LEU A 11 -15.75 -28.54 -67.16
C LEU A 11 -16.36 -28.12 -65.81
N SER A 12 -17.68 -28.00 -65.79
CA SER A 12 -18.54 -28.22 -64.62
C SER A 12 -18.88 -29.73 -64.57
N PRO A 13 -19.58 -30.30 -63.56
CA PRO A 13 -19.93 -29.90 -62.18
C PRO A 13 -19.62 -31.05 -61.18
N PHE A 14 -20.05 -30.88 -59.91
CA PHE A 14 -20.11 -31.89 -58.83
C PHE A 14 -18.73 -32.30 -58.28
N LEU A 15 -18.46 -32.25 -56.98
CA LEU A 15 -19.28 -32.85 -55.93
C LEU A 15 -18.73 -32.40 -54.57
N CYS A 16 -19.66 -32.05 -53.67
CA CYS A 16 -19.60 -32.22 -52.21
C CYS A 16 -18.32 -31.81 -51.46
N LEU A 17 -18.43 -30.80 -50.59
CA LEU A 17 -18.64 -31.03 -49.14
C LEU A 17 -18.86 -29.68 -48.42
N THR A 18 -20.02 -29.55 -47.79
CA THR A 18 -20.30 -28.86 -46.50
C THR A 18 -19.44 -27.67 -46.05
N ILE A 19 -20.10 -26.56 -45.68
CA ILE A 19 -19.99 -25.79 -44.41
C ILE A 19 -21.10 -24.73 -44.48
N ILE A 20 -22.28 -24.99 -43.90
CA ILE A 20 -22.71 -24.60 -42.54
C ILE A 20 -22.85 -23.08 -42.36
N LEU A 21 -24.10 -22.68 -42.11
CA LEU A 21 -24.64 -21.42 -41.56
C LEU A 21 -23.66 -20.27 -41.22
N LEU A 22 -23.92 -19.11 -41.81
CA LEU A 22 -23.62 -17.80 -41.23
C LEU A 22 -24.91 -16.97 -41.18
N ALA A 23 -25.77 -17.30 -40.21
CA ALA A 23 -26.69 -16.33 -39.64
C ALA A 23 -26.06 -15.82 -38.34
N LEU A 24 -26.34 -14.56 -37.99
CA LEU A 24 -25.91 -13.79 -36.82
C LEU A 24 -24.64 -12.94 -37.04
N ASN A 25 -24.81 -11.76 -37.65
CA ASN A 25 -24.03 -10.61 -37.21
C ASN A 25 -24.80 -9.96 -36.06
N PRO A 26 -24.28 -9.98 -34.82
CA PRO A 26 -24.90 -9.26 -33.72
C PRO A 26 -24.71 -7.77 -33.97
N VAL A 27 -25.81 -7.03 -34.03
CA VAL A 27 -25.76 -5.59 -33.79
C VAL A 27 -25.36 -5.43 -32.32
N VAL A 28 -24.05 -5.40 -32.07
CA VAL A 28 -23.49 -4.97 -30.80
C VAL A 28 -23.62 -3.46 -30.79
N SER A 29 -24.78 -2.97 -30.38
CA SER A 29 -24.90 -1.57 -29.99
C SER A 29 -24.01 -1.38 -28.76
N ILE A 30 -22.88 -0.71 -28.94
CA ILE A 30 -22.09 -0.19 -27.82
C ILE A 30 -22.99 0.83 -27.13
N ARG A 31 -23.68 0.43 -26.06
CA ARG A 31 -24.35 1.36 -25.17
C ARG A 31 -23.25 2.02 -24.34
N PHE A 32 -22.89 3.25 -24.70
CA PHE A 32 -22.19 4.13 -23.78
C PHE A 32 -23.13 4.35 -22.58
N PRO A 33 -22.73 4.06 -21.34
CA PRO A 33 -23.53 4.45 -20.19
C PRO A 33 -23.62 5.98 -20.20
N ASP A 34 -24.83 6.53 -20.33
CA ASP A 34 -25.06 7.97 -20.41
C ASP A 34 -24.60 8.74 -19.15
N ARG A 35 -24.23 8.03 -18.08
CA ARG A 35 -23.62 8.58 -16.87
C ARG A 35 -22.66 7.55 -16.27
N ILE A 36 -21.40 7.96 -16.08
CA ILE A 36 -20.59 7.38 -14.99
C ILE A 36 -21.38 7.70 -13.71
N PRO A 37 -21.71 6.72 -12.85
CA PRO A 37 -22.30 7.02 -11.56
C PRO A 37 -21.39 8.06 -10.89
N GLU A 38 -21.93 9.23 -10.56
CA GLU A 38 -21.18 10.17 -9.71
C GLU A 38 -20.75 9.38 -8.49
N VAL A 39 -19.43 9.26 -8.30
CA VAL A 39 -18.87 8.75 -7.04
C VAL A 39 -19.55 9.57 -5.95
N PRO A 40 -20.28 8.93 -5.00
CA PRO A 40 -20.94 9.66 -3.93
C PRO A 40 -19.94 10.62 -3.33
N LYS A 41 -20.24 11.92 -3.42
CA LYS A 41 -19.42 12.94 -2.79
C LYS A 41 -19.62 12.74 -1.29
N ASP A 42 -18.64 12.10 -0.67
CA ASP A 42 -18.64 11.76 0.75
C ASP A 42 -18.89 13.05 1.58
N PRO A 43 -19.82 13.05 2.55
CA PRO A 43 -20.07 14.23 3.40
C PRO A 43 -18.91 14.57 4.36
N SER A 44 -17.88 13.72 4.44
CA SER A 44 -16.70 13.97 5.28
C SER A 44 -15.80 15.04 4.66
N ASN A 45 -16.12 16.32 4.91
CA ASN A 45 -15.29 17.44 4.47
C ASN A 45 -14.01 17.63 5.33
N GLN A 46 -13.58 16.58 6.03
CA GLN A 46 -12.35 16.59 6.83
C GLN A 46 -11.15 16.25 5.96
N PRO A 47 -10.06 17.03 6.01
CA PRO A 47 -8.85 16.67 5.30
C PRO A 47 -8.30 15.35 5.86
N LEU A 48 -7.77 14.51 4.96
CA LEU A 48 -7.04 13.31 5.35
C LEU A 48 -5.90 13.68 6.30
N GLN A 49 -5.69 12.82 7.29
CA GLN A 49 -4.58 12.97 8.24
C GLN A 49 -3.45 12.01 7.88
N THR A 50 -2.26 12.30 8.37
CA THR A 50 -1.06 11.52 8.10
C THR A 50 -0.38 11.13 9.41
N ALA A 51 -0.06 9.84 9.57
CA ALA A 51 0.75 9.31 10.65
C ALA A 51 2.01 8.64 10.08
N VAL A 52 3.14 8.71 10.79
CA VAL A 52 4.39 8.07 10.36
C VAL A 52 4.96 7.20 11.47
N PHE A 53 5.29 5.95 11.14
CA PHE A 53 5.78 4.95 12.10
C PHE A 53 7.02 4.21 11.56
N ALA A 54 7.98 3.93 12.42
CA ALA A 54 9.05 2.97 12.17
C ALA A 54 8.88 1.77 13.09
N LEU A 55 8.77 0.57 12.54
CA LEU A 55 8.45 -0.65 13.28
C LEU A 55 9.14 -1.90 12.68
N GLY A 56 10.35 -1.72 12.16
CA GLY A 56 11.13 -2.75 11.49
C GLY A 56 11.16 -2.57 9.98
N CYS A 57 11.35 -3.68 9.23
CA CYS A 57 11.30 -3.65 7.77
C CYS A 57 10.03 -2.95 7.26
N PHE A 58 10.21 -1.91 6.46
CA PHE A 58 9.10 -1.10 5.97
C PHE A 58 8.12 -1.85 5.05
N TRP A 59 8.52 -2.96 4.43
CA TRP A 59 7.62 -3.75 3.57
C TRP A 59 6.55 -4.45 4.41
N ARG A 60 6.95 -5.02 5.55
CA ARG A 60 6.04 -5.62 6.53
C ARG A 60 5.23 -4.55 7.25
N SER A 61 5.88 -3.44 7.60
CA SER A 61 5.23 -2.26 8.19
C SER A 61 4.09 -1.74 7.30
N GLU A 62 4.33 -1.52 6.02
CA GLU A 62 3.33 -1.03 5.07
C GLU A 62 2.15 -1.99 4.91
N ALA A 63 2.42 -3.30 4.89
CA ALA A 63 1.38 -4.32 4.83
C ALA A 63 0.49 -4.35 6.06
N ALA A 64 1.02 -4.03 7.25
CA ALA A 64 0.24 -3.97 8.49
C ALA A 64 -0.83 -2.87 8.47
N PHE A 65 -0.57 -1.75 7.78
CA PHE A 65 -1.52 -0.63 7.69
C PHE A 65 -2.35 -0.61 6.40
N GLY A 66 -1.79 -1.05 5.28
CA GLY A 66 -2.35 -0.80 3.94
C GLY A 66 -3.71 -1.44 3.65
N CYS A 67 -4.17 -2.38 4.47
CA CYS A 67 -5.46 -3.07 4.30
C CYS A 67 -6.52 -2.66 5.33
N LEU A 68 -6.25 -1.65 6.16
CA LEU A 68 -7.18 -1.19 7.19
C LEU A 68 -8.30 -0.34 6.58
N ASN A 69 -9.52 -0.54 7.06
CA ASN A 69 -10.63 0.34 6.70
C ASN A 69 -10.33 1.77 7.20
N GLY A 70 -10.51 2.77 6.34
CA GLY A 70 -10.16 4.17 6.64
C GLY A 70 -8.73 4.55 6.29
N VAL A 71 -7.83 3.61 5.99
CA VAL A 71 -6.52 3.94 5.40
C VAL A 71 -6.70 4.14 3.90
N VAL A 72 -6.38 5.35 3.43
CA VAL A 72 -6.54 5.76 2.03
C VAL A 72 -5.28 5.44 1.23
N ARG A 73 -4.12 5.73 1.80
CA ARG A 73 -2.82 5.49 1.16
C ARG A 73 -1.75 5.18 2.19
N THR A 74 -0.83 4.32 1.83
CA THR A 74 0.44 4.16 2.54
C THR A 74 1.60 4.50 1.61
N SER A 75 2.77 4.82 2.16
CA SER A 75 4.03 4.95 1.42
C SER A 75 5.17 4.57 2.36
N VAL A 76 6.21 3.92 1.85
CA VAL A 76 7.42 3.61 2.63
C VAL A 76 8.52 4.63 2.36
N GLY A 77 9.38 4.84 3.36
CA GLY A 77 10.43 5.84 3.28
C GLY A 77 11.41 5.82 4.46
N TYR A 78 12.17 6.90 4.58
CA TYR A 78 13.22 7.11 5.56
C TYR A 78 12.95 8.39 6.37
N ALA A 79 13.04 8.31 7.69
CA ALA A 79 12.81 9.45 8.61
C ALA A 79 13.62 9.31 9.90
N GLY A 80 13.73 10.38 10.68
CA GLY A 80 14.40 10.38 11.99
C GLY A 80 15.93 10.30 11.93
N GLY A 81 16.51 10.70 10.80
CA GLY A 81 17.94 10.89 10.59
C GLY A 81 18.24 12.26 10.00
N SER A 82 19.52 12.53 9.78
CA SER A 82 20.07 13.82 9.36
C SER A 82 20.63 13.80 7.93
N LYS A 83 20.76 12.62 7.32
CA LYS A 83 21.35 12.50 5.98
C LYS A 83 20.39 13.08 4.91
N PRO A 84 20.82 14.06 4.10
CA PRO A 84 19.99 14.54 3.00
C PRO A 84 19.87 13.49 1.89
N ASN A 85 18.68 13.41 1.30
CA ASN A 85 18.36 12.49 0.19
C ASN A 85 18.83 11.03 0.47
N PRO A 86 18.33 10.40 1.54
CA PRO A 86 18.63 9.01 1.84
C PRO A 86 18.08 8.09 0.75
N GLU A 87 18.79 7.00 0.50
CA GLU A 87 18.43 5.92 -0.43
C GLU A 87 18.61 4.58 0.29
N TYR A 88 18.00 3.50 -0.18
CA TYR A 88 17.98 2.21 0.54
C TYR A 88 19.37 1.70 0.92
N ARG A 89 20.35 1.87 0.03
CA ARG A 89 21.74 1.41 0.24
C ARG A 89 22.57 2.38 1.09
N SER A 90 22.05 3.58 1.35
CA SER A 90 22.78 4.65 2.02
C SER A 90 21.82 5.58 2.76
N LEU A 91 21.07 5.04 3.71
CA LEU A 91 20.05 5.80 4.46
C LEU A 91 20.62 6.56 5.67
N GLY A 92 21.90 6.38 6.02
CA GLY A 92 22.53 7.04 7.15
C GLY A 92 21.94 6.61 8.50
N ASP A 93 21.54 7.58 9.30
CA ASP A 93 20.92 7.41 10.63
C ASP A 93 19.38 7.35 10.58
N HIS A 94 18.76 7.41 9.40
CA HIS A 94 17.32 7.27 9.27
C HIS A 94 16.82 5.89 9.74
N ALA A 95 15.54 5.81 10.06
CA ALA A 95 14.81 4.57 10.22
C ALA A 95 13.99 4.30 8.95
N GLU A 96 13.84 3.02 8.60
CA GLU A 96 12.78 2.59 7.69
C GLU A 96 11.42 2.88 8.35
N CYS A 97 10.54 3.56 7.62
CA CYS A 97 9.26 3.99 8.13
C CYS A 97 8.16 3.89 7.09
N VAL A 98 6.92 3.87 7.56
CA VAL A 98 5.69 3.93 6.78
C VAL A 98 4.96 5.22 7.10
N GLN A 99 4.59 5.97 6.07
CA GLN A 99 3.60 7.03 6.11
C GLN A 99 2.23 6.45 5.81
N VAL A 100 1.25 6.75 6.65
CA VAL A 100 -0.14 6.29 6.57
C VAL A 100 -1.03 7.52 6.45
N GLU A 101 -1.67 7.68 5.30
CA GLU A 101 -2.70 8.69 5.05
C GLU A 101 -4.07 8.05 5.24
N TYR A 102 -4.89 8.64 6.11
CA TYR A 102 -6.11 8.03 6.61
C TYR A 102 -7.25 9.05 6.76
N ASP A 103 -8.48 8.55 6.65
CA ASP A 103 -9.69 9.30 6.95
C ASP A 103 -9.96 9.25 8.46
N PRO A 104 -9.83 10.39 9.18
CA PRO A 104 -10.04 10.44 10.62
C PRO A 104 -11.49 10.17 11.06
N GLU A 105 -12.46 10.20 10.15
CA GLU A 105 -13.85 9.82 10.44
C GLU A 105 -14.05 8.30 10.48
N VAL A 106 -13.15 7.53 9.85
CA VAL A 106 -13.23 6.07 9.76
C VAL A 106 -12.23 5.37 10.68
N ILE A 107 -11.00 5.88 10.77
CA ILE A 107 -9.96 5.35 11.65
C ILE A 107 -9.17 6.49 12.31
N GLY A 108 -9.00 6.43 13.64
CA GLY A 108 -8.26 7.44 14.38
C GLY A 108 -6.80 7.08 14.64
N PHE A 109 -5.98 8.09 14.98
CA PHE A 109 -4.57 7.88 15.39
C PHE A 109 -4.39 6.86 16.52
N ARG A 110 -5.34 6.77 17.47
CA ARG A 110 -5.30 5.77 18.55
C ARG A 110 -5.37 4.33 18.02
N GLN A 111 -6.22 4.07 17.03
CA GLN A 111 -6.33 2.74 16.41
C GLN A 111 -5.09 2.43 15.59
N LEU A 112 -4.49 3.43 14.91
CA LEU A 112 -3.20 3.26 14.25
C LEU A 112 -2.08 2.92 15.25
N LEU A 113 -2.09 3.51 16.44
CA LEU A 113 -1.16 3.14 17.52
C LEU A 113 -1.37 1.68 17.98
N GLU A 114 -2.61 1.21 18.09
CA GLU A 114 -2.89 -0.19 18.44
C GLU A 114 -2.35 -1.17 17.39
N VAL A 115 -2.49 -0.84 16.11
CA VAL A 115 -1.89 -1.59 15.00
C VAL A 115 -0.37 -1.57 15.13
N PHE A 116 0.23 -0.39 15.36
CA PHE A 116 1.67 -0.25 15.57
C PHE A 116 2.19 -1.17 16.68
N TRP A 117 1.59 -1.12 17.88
CA TRP A 117 2.02 -1.93 19.02
C TRP A 117 1.83 -3.44 18.83
N SER A 118 0.89 -3.85 17.97
CA SER A 118 0.57 -5.27 17.73
C SER A 118 1.40 -5.91 16.62
N ASN A 119 2.16 -5.12 15.85
CA ASN A 119 2.86 -5.58 14.64
C ASN A 119 4.39 -5.58 14.73
N HIS A 120 4.97 -5.32 15.90
CA HIS A 120 6.41 -5.43 16.13
C HIS A 120 6.74 -5.64 17.62
N ASP A 121 7.94 -6.12 17.93
CA ASP A 121 8.44 -6.14 19.30
C ASP A 121 8.99 -4.76 19.68
N SER A 122 8.23 -4.01 20.48
CA SER A 122 8.58 -2.66 20.93
C SER A 122 9.66 -2.60 22.02
N ARG A 123 10.26 -3.73 22.38
CA ARG A 123 11.30 -3.87 23.41
C ARG A 123 12.64 -4.27 22.81
N GLN A 124 12.65 -4.69 21.54
CA GLN A 124 13.89 -4.94 20.81
C GLN A 124 14.66 -3.64 20.57
N VAL A 125 15.98 -3.75 20.69
CA VAL A 125 16.93 -2.66 20.45
C VAL A 125 17.81 -3.07 19.27
N PHE A 126 18.11 -2.12 18.39
CA PHE A 126 19.01 -2.31 17.24
C PHE A 126 18.55 -3.40 16.24
N GLY A 127 17.24 -3.56 16.10
CA GLY A 127 16.67 -4.51 15.15
C GLY A 127 15.18 -4.76 15.38
N GLN A 128 14.58 -5.53 14.47
CA GLN A 128 13.23 -6.04 14.60
C GLN A 128 13.10 -7.46 14.01
N GLY A 129 12.85 -8.44 14.87
CA GLY A 129 12.83 -9.85 14.52
C GLY A 129 14.15 -10.29 13.86
N PRO A 130 14.15 -10.80 12.62
CA PRO A 130 15.37 -11.20 11.91
C PRO A 130 16.19 -10.02 11.38
N ASP A 131 15.60 -8.82 11.31
CA ASP A 131 16.23 -7.66 10.70
C ASP A 131 17.11 -6.93 11.72
N VAL A 132 18.43 -6.92 11.49
CA VAL A 132 19.42 -6.34 12.42
C VAL A 132 19.92 -5.00 11.89
N GLY A 133 19.94 -4.00 12.76
CA GLY A 133 20.46 -2.67 12.46
C GLY A 133 19.59 -1.53 12.99
N ASN A 134 20.21 -0.38 13.17
CA ASN A 134 19.55 0.81 13.70
C ASN A 134 18.39 1.30 12.82
N GLN A 135 18.40 0.99 11.52
CA GLN A 135 17.35 1.37 10.59
C GLN A 135 16.00 0.70 10.90
N TYR A 136 15.99 -0.41 11.64
CA TYR A 136 14.79 -1.17 11.99
C TYR A 136 14.23 -0.84 13.38
N ARG A 137 14.74 0.21 14.01
CA ARG A 137 14.32 0.62 15.37
C ARG A 137 12.86 1.11 15.39
N SER A 138 12.25 0.99 16.57
CA SER A 138 10.86 1.41 16.81
C SER A 138 10.75 2.92 17.07
N ILE A 139 9.96 3.64 16.29
CA ILE A 139 9.70 5.08 16.41
C ILE A 139 8.24 5.41 16.07
N ILE A 140 7.62 6.26 16.89
CA ILE A 140 6.40 6.98 16.56
C ILE A 140 6.78 8.42 16.23
N PHE A 141 6.57 8.84 14.99
CA PHE A 141 6.78 10.22 14.57
C PHE A 141 5.49 11.03 14.72
N THR A 142 5.61 12.24 15.27
CA THR A 142 4.45 13.09 15.57
C THR A 142 4.57 14.46 14.89
N SER A 143 3.45 15.00 14.44
CA SER A 143 3.38 16.31 13.75
C SER A 143 2.71 17.40 14.61
N GLY A 144 2.39 17.10 15.88
CA GLY A 144 1.73 18.03 16.78
C GLY A 144 1.65 17.57 18.25
N THR A 145 1.08 18.43 19.09
CA THR A 145 0.97 18.19 20.54
C THR A 145 -0.01 17.07 20.88
N GLU A 146 -1.11 16.94 20.13
CA GLU A 146 -2.11 15.89 20.38
C GLU A 146 -1.56 14.50 20.04
N GLU A 147 -0.94 14.30 18.86
CA GLU A 147 -0.28 13.04 18.52
C GLU A 147 0.81 12.67 19.53
N SER A 148 1.62 13.64 19.96
CA SER A 148 2.66 13.43 20.98
C SER A 148 2.08 12.95 22.30
N ARG A 149 0.98 13.56 22.75
CA ARG A 149 0.27 13.16 23.96
C ARG A 149 -0.33 11.76 23.83
N LEU A 150 -0.98 11.47 22.70
CA LEU A 150 -1.58 10.16 22.41
C LEU A 150 -0.52 9.06 22.34
N ALA A 151 0.60 9.32 21.67
CA ALA A 151 1.74 8.42 21.57
C ALA A 151 2.31 8.12 22.96
N ALA A 152 2.54 9.15 23.79
CA ALA A 152 3.06 8.99 25.15
C ALA A 152 2.15 8.13 26.03
N VAL A 153 0.85 8.43 26.05
CA VAL A 153 -0.14 7.63 26.80
C VAL A 153 -0.20 6.18 26.28
N SER A 154 -0.11 5.98 24.97
CA SER A 154 -0.10 4.62 24.39
C SER A 154 1.16 3.84 24.75
N LYS A 155 2.32 4.51 24.81
CA LYS A 155 3.60 3.93 25.23
C LYS A 155 3.57 3.54 26.71
N GLU A 156 3.00 4.37 27.58
CA GLU A 156 2.79 4.03 28.99
C GLU A 156 1.90 2.80 29.16
N ARG A 157 0.82 2.72 28.37
CA ARG A 157 -0.04 1.53 28.33
C ARG A 157 0.73 0.29 27.89
N GLU A 158 1.53 0.38 26.83
CA GLU A 158 2.36 -0.74 26.36
C GLU A 158 3.40 -1.15 27.42
N GLN A 159 4.02 -0.18 28.08
CA GLN A 159 4.96 -0.42 29.17
C GLN A 159 4.29 -1.13 30.35
N SER A 160 3.03 -0.81 30.66
CA SER A 160 2.31 -1.44 31.76
C SER A 160 2.05 -2.95 31.57
N LYS A 161 2.10 -3.45 30.32
CA LYS A 161 1.90 -4.89 30.02
C LYS A 161 3.00 -5.79 30.60
N SER A 162 4.19 -5.25 30.87
CA SER A 162 5.28 -6.00 31.48
C SER A 162 6.17 -5.09 32.33
N LYS A 163 6.31 -5.43 33.61
CA LYS A 163 7.20 -4.71 34.54
C LYS A 163 8.67 -5.14 34.42
N SER A 164 8.95 -6.27 33.76
CA SER A 164 10.29 -6.86 33.66
C SER A 164 11.05 -6.47 32.39
N SER A 165 10.44 -5.66 31.51
CA SER A 165 11.03 -5.26 30.23
C SER A 165 10.65 -3.82 29.91
N ILE A 166 11.53 -3.10 29.21
CA ILE A 166 11.37 -1.68 28.90
C ILE A 166 10.95 -1.51 27.43
N VAL A 167 9.93 -0.69 27.18
CA VAL A 167 9.55 -0.28 25.83
C VAL A 167 10.55 0.74 25.30
N THR A 168 11.25 0.38 24.23
CA THR A 168 12.37 1.12 23.65
C THR A 168 11.93 2.09 22.54
N THR A 169 10.66 2.02 22.13
CA THR A 169 10.06 2.91 21.11
C THR A 169 10.35 4.37 21.38
N GLN A 170 10.92 5.06 20.39
CA GLN A 170 11.16 6.49 20.44
C GLN A 170 9.87 7.24 20.07
N ILE A 171 9.63 8.40 20.68
CA ILE A 171 8.59 9.34 20.25
C ILE A 171 9.33 10.60 19.83
N GLN A 172 9.21 10.98 18.56
CA GLN A 172 9.98 12.07 17.96
C GLN A 172 9.08 12.95 17.12
N GLN A 173 9.39 14.24 17.06
CA GLN A 173 8.75 15.11 16.08
C GLN A 173 9.20 14.70 14.67
N LEU A 174 8.27 14.65 13.72
CA LEU A 174 8.59 14.42 12.33
C LEU A 174 9.23 15.69 11.73
N GLU A 175 10.51 15.63 11.39
CA GLU A 175 11.19 16.72 10.69
C GLU A 175 11.01 16.61 9.17
N ALA A 176 11.33 15.45 8.61
CA ALA A 176 11.18 15.15 7.19
C ALA A 176 10.88 13.67 6.97
N PHE A 177 10.12 13.40 5.91
CA PHE A 177 9.89 12.05 5.37
C PHE A 177 10.48 12.00 3.96
N HIS A 178 11.38 11.06 3.72
CA HIS A 178 11.97 10.82 2.41
C HIS A 178 11.36 9.56 1.80
N PRO A 179 10.51 9.65 0.76
CA PRO A 179 9.95 8.47 0.11
C PRO A 179 11.06 7.55 -0.40
N ALA A 180 10.92 6.25 -0.13
CA ALA A 180 11.82 5.24 -0.70
C ALA A 180 11.51 5.02 -2.19
N GLU A 181 12.43 4.36 -2.86
CA GLU A 181 12.42 4.10 -4.28
C GLU A 181 11.18 3.29 -4.72
N PRO A 182 10.69 3.45 -5.96
CA PRO A 182 9.43 2.84 -6.42
C PRO A 182 9.34 1.32 -6.26
N GLU A 183 10.47 0.61 -6.34
CA GLU A 183 10.55 -0.84 -6.13
C GLU A 183 10.21 -1.29 -4.70
N HIS A 184 10.35 -0.40 -3.70
CA HIS A 184 10.04 -0.68 -2.31
C HIS A 184 8.57 -0.42 -1.97
N GLN A 185 7.89 0.40 -2.77
CA GLN A 185 6.49 0.77 -2.54
C GLN A 185 5.56 -0.42 -2.79
N LYS A 186 4.68 -0.71 -1.83
CA LYS A 186 3.70 -1.81 -1.88
C LYS A 186 4.35 -3.19 -2.04
N PHE A 187 5.59 -3.36 -1.59
CA PHE A 187 6.36 -4.59 -1.88
C PHE A 187 5.64 -5.86 -1.43
N GLU A 188 5.17 -5.92 -0.18
CA GLU A 188 4.40 -7.07 0.33
C GLU A 188 2.95 -7.03 -0.16
N LEU A 189 2.31 -5.86 -0.19
CA LEU A 189 0.91 -5.71 -0.64
C LEU A 189 0.68 -6.18 -2.09
N LYS A 190 1.69 -6.04 -2.97
CA LYS A 190 1.64 -6.54 -4.35
C LYS A 190 1.81 -8.06 -4.44
N ARG A 191 2.53 -8.67 -3.49
CA ARG A 191 2.84 -10.11 -3.48
C ARG A 191 1.79 -10.92 -2.73
N ASN A 192 1.23 -10.33 -1.69
CA ASN A 192 0.21 -10.92 -0.87
C ASN A 192 -0.94 -9.91 -0.71
N PRO A 193 -1.97 -9.95 -1.58
CA PRO A 193 -3.09 -9.02 -1.49
C PRO A 193 -3.95 -9.21 -0.24
N PHE A 194 -3.72 -10.27 0.55
CA PHE A 194 -4.37 -10.52 1.85
C PHE A 194 -3.32 -10.89 2.91
N PRO A 195 -2.43 -9.95 3.32
CA PRO A 195 -1.30 -10.29 4.15
C PRO A 195 -1.68 -10.66 5.59
N PHE A 196 -2.84 -10.22 6.09
CA PHE A 196 -3.32 -10.53 7.44
C PHE A 196 -4.83 -10.73 7.50
N HIS A 197 -5.25 -11.71 8.30
CA HIS A 197 -6.63 -11.88 8.77
C HIS A 197 -7.00 -10.61 9.55
N ARG A 198 -8.06 -9.91 9.15
CA ARG A 198 -8.51 -8.67 9.81
C ARG A 198 -8.67 -8.94 11.31
N PRO A 199 -7.87 -8.32 12.21
CA PRO A 199 -8.26 -8.31 13.60
C PRO A 199 -9.58 -7.54 13.67
N ASN A 200 -10.62 -8.14 14.24
CA ASN A 200 -11.80 -7.41 14.65
C ASN A 200 -11.37 -6.44 15.74
N ILE A 201 -10.94 -5.24 15.35
CA ILE A 201 -10.84 -4.11 16.26
C ILE A 201 -12.29 -3.69 16.51
N MET A 202 -12.85 -4.22 17.61
CA MET A 202 -14.13 -3.85 18.19
C MET A 202 -13.95 -2.65 19.13
#